data_AF-A0A2K3KPS6-F1
#
_entry.id   AF-A0A2K3KPS6-F1
#
_cell.length_a   1.000
_cell.length_b   1.000
_cell.length_c   1.000
_cell.angle_alpha   90.00
_cell.angle_beta   90.00
_cell.angle_gamma   90.00
#
_symmetry.space_group_name_H-M   'P 1'
#
loop_
_entity.id
_entity.type
_entity.pdbx_description
1 polymer ?
#
loop_
_entity_poly.entity_id
_entity_poly.type
_entity_poly.pdbx_seq_one_letter_code
_entity_poly.pdbx_strand_id
1 'polypeptide(L)' 'AMLRGWEPPIVLDKDGNKTGVKKPDDEWSKDEDDLALGNSKVLYAVFNGVDANMF' A
#
# COMPACT_ATOMS: atom_id res chain seq x y z
N ALA A 1 0.41 -10.79 -6.01
CA ALA A 1 0.83 -9.96 -7.16
C ALA A 1 1.20 -8.58 -6.62
N MET A 2 2.27 -7.95 -7.11
CA MET A 2 2.52 -6.53 -6.78
C MET A 2 1.35 -5.72 -7.35
N LEU A 3 0.65 -4.93 -6.53
CA LEU A 3 -0.32 -3.99 -7.07
C LEU A 3 0.45 -2.84 -7.73
N ARG A 4 0.71 -2.98 -9.03
CA ARG A 4 1.16 -1.84 -9.83
C ARG A 4 0.04 -0.80 -9.81
N GLY A 5 0.32 0.40 -9.29
CA GLY A 5 -0.67 1.47 -9.16
C GLY A 5 -1.33 1.59 -7.79
N TRP A 6 -0.81 0.94 -6.73
CA TRP A 6 -1.20 1.33 -5.38
C TRP A 6 -0.70 2.75 -5.08
N GLU A 7 -1.65 3.61 -4.73
CA GLU A 7 -1.39 4.96 -4.23
C GLU A 7 -1.72 4.98 -2.74
N PRO A 8 -0.92 5.68 -1.92
CA PRO A 8 -1.21 5.82 -0.50
C PRO A 8 -2.58 6.52 -0.31
N PRO A 9 -3.34 6.15 0.74
CA PRO A 9 -4.58 6.82 1.10
C PRO A 9 -4.41 8.34 1.21
N ILE A 10 -5.39 9.07 0.68
CA ILE A 10 -5.43 10.53 0.72
C ILE A 10 -6.72 10.98 1.37
N VAL A 11 -6.64 12.14 2.04
CA VAL A 11 -7.79 12.76 2.66
C VAL A 11 -8.75 13.19 1.55
N LEU A 12 -10.05 12.94 1.75
CA LEU A 12 -11.09 13.46 0.87
C LEU A 12 -11.64 14.76 1.45
N ASP A 13 -11.99 15.70 0.58
CA ASP A 13 -12.73 16.90 1.01
C ASP A 13 -14.20 16.55 1.36
N LYS A 14 -14.96 17.57 1.78
CA LYS A 14 -16.38 17.41 2.16
C LYS A 14 -17.26 16.93 1.01
N ASP A 15 -16.83 17.13 -0.23
CA ASP A 15 -17.53 16.76 -1.46
C ASP A 15 -17.05 15.40 -2.00
N GLY A 16 -16.11 14.74 -1.28
CA GLY A 16 -15.55 13.44 -1.63
C GLY A 16 -14.41 13.50 -2.66
N ASN A 17 -13.89 14.68 -2.99
CA ASN A 17 -12.78 14.79 -3.93
C ASN A 17 -11.45 14.48 -3.26
N LYS A 18 -10.58 13.84 -4.04
CA LYS A 18 -9.18 13.58 -3.69
C LYS A 18 -8.45 14.90 -3.39
N THR A 19 -7.94 15.05 -2.18
CA THR A 19 -7.01 16.15 -1.86
C THR A 19 -5.56 15.74 -2.18
N GLY A 20 -4.63 16.69 -2.12
CA GLY A 20 -3.19 16.42 -2.18
C GLY A 20 -2.57 15.98 -0.85
N VAL A 21 -3.39 15.84 0.20
CA VAL A 21 -2.92 15.53 1.56
C VAL A 21 -3.03 14.04 1.82
N LYS A 22 -1.92 13.42 2.23
CA LYS A 22 -1.91 12.02 2.66
C LYS A 22 -2.69 11.86 3.95
N LYS A 23 -3.51 10.82 4.00
CA LYS A 23 -4.25 10.46 5.19
C LYS A 23 -3.30 9.84 6.21
N PRO A 24 -3.37 10.22 7.50
CA PRO A 24 -2.52 9.64 8.53
C PRO A 24 -2.89 8.17 8.78
N ASP A 25 -1.91 7.35 9.13
CA ASP A 25 -2.03 5.88 9.21
C ASP A 25 -3.11 5.42 10.21
N ASP A 26 -3.36 6.16 11.28
CA ASP A 26 -4.39 5.87 12.28
C ASP A 26 -5.83 6.07 11.76
N GLU A 27 -6.00 6.80 10.65
CA GLU A 27 -7.29 7.03 9.99
C GLU A 27 -7.54 6.09 8.81
N TRP A 28 -6.62 5.16 8.54
CA TRP A 28 -6.75 4.20 7.46
C TRP A 28 -7.89 3.23 7.74
N SER A 29 -8.67 2.95 6.71
CA SER A 29 -9.63 1.85 6.76
C SER A 29 -8.90 0.52 6.76
N LYS A 30 -9.56 -0.52 7.27
CA LYS A 30 -9.01 -1.88 7.29
C LYS A 30 -8.56 -2.35 5.90
N ASP A 31 -9.34 -2.03 4.86
CA ASP A 31 -9.02 -2.41 3.48
C ASP A 31 -7.77 -1.69 2.95
N GLU A 32 -7.59 -0.41 3.29
CA GLU A 32 -6.40 0.37 2.94
C GLU A 32 -5.13 -0.20 3.62
N ASP A 33 -5.23 -0.56 4.89
CA ASP A 33 -4.14 -1.18 5.65
C ASP A 33 -3.79 -2.59 5.13
N ASP A 34 -4.81 -3.43 4.87
CA ASP A 34 -4.61 -4.76 4.29
C ASP A 34 -3.95 -4.69 2.89
N LEU A 35 -4.30 -3.69 2.08
CA LEU A 35 -3.66 -3.43 0.77
C LEU A 35 -2.20 -2.98 0.91
N ALA A 36 -1.92 -2.05 1.84
CA ALA A 36 -0.55 -1.60 2.12
C ALA A 36 0.33 -2.75 2.64
N LEU A 37 -0.21 -3.56 3.56
CA LEU A 37 0.45 -4.74 4.09
C LEU A 37 0.69 -5.80 3.01
N GLY A 38 -0.28 -6.03 2.13
CA GLY A 38 -0.13 -6.91 0.97
C GLY A 38 1.02 -6.49 0.07
N ASN A 39 1.11 -5.19 -0.25
CA ASN A 39 2.19 -4.66 -1.09
C ASN A 39 3.56 -4.71 -0.42
N SER A 40 3.65 -4.37 0.88
CA SER A 40 4.92 -4.46 1.61
C SER A 40 5.44 -5.89 1.67
N LYS A 41 4.57 -6.90 1.86
CA LYS A 41 4.94 -8.33 1.83
C LYS A 41 5.43 -8.78 0.46
N VAL A 42 4.79 -8.34 -0.62
CA VAL A 42 5.24 -8.70 -1.97
C VAL A 42 6.55 -7.99 -2.31
N LEU A 43 6.72 -6.71 -1.96
CA LEU A 43 7.99 -6.00 -2.10
C LEU A 43 9.09 -6.70 -1.31
N TYR A 44 8.84 -7.03 -0.05
CA TYR A 44 9.76 -7.78 0.79
C TYR A 44 10.11 -9.15 0.17
N ALA A 45 9.14 -9.87 -0.39
CA ALA A 45 9.39 -11.13 -1.08
C ALA A 45 10.14 -10.96 -2.41
N VAL A 46 9.99 -9.84 -3.12
CA VAL A 46 10.79 -9.55 -4.33
C VAL A 46 12.22 -9.18 -3.96
N PHE A 47 12.42 -8.36 -2.93
CA PHE A 47 13.74 -7.96 -2.48
C PHE A 47 14.50 -9.06 -1.74
N ASN A 48 13.81 -9.94 -0.99
CA ASN A 48 14.42 -11.04 -0.24
C ASN A 48 14.24 -12.42 -0.89
N GLY A 49 13.42 -12.54 -1.93
CA GLY A 49 13.22 -13.77 -2.71
C GLY A 49 14.17 -13.91 -3.91
N VAL A 50 14.97 -12.88 -4.16
CA VAL A 50 16.28 -12.99 -4.82
C VAL A 50 17.29 -13.09 -3.67
N ASP A 51 17.56 -14.20 -2.98
CA ASP A 51 17.67 -15.62 -3.33
C ASP A 51 17.56 -16.43 -2.01
N ALA A 52 16.87 -17.57 -2.03
CA ALA A 52 17.14 -18.67 -1.09
C ALA A 52 16.84 -20.07 -1.66
N ASN A 53 16.65 -20.20 -2.98
CA ASN A 53 16.38 -21.48 -3.67
C ASN A 53 16.69 -21.39 -5.18
N MET A 54 17.56 -20.49 -5.63
CA MET A 54 17.99 -20.47 -7.04
C MET A 54 19.30 -21.26 -7.25
N PHE A 55 19.35 -22.50 -6.74
CA PHE A 55 20.25 -23.59 -7.19
C PHE A 55 19.56 -24.94 -6.99
#